data_AF-A0A554IZB9-F1
#
_entry.id   AF-A0A554IZB9-F1
#
_cell.length_a   1.000
_cell.length_b   1.000
_cell.length_c   1.000
_cell.angle_alpha   90.00
_cell.angle_beta   90.00
_cell.angle_gamma   90.00
#
_symmetry.space_group_name_H-M   'P 1'
#
loop_
_entity.id
_entity.type
_entity.pdbx_description
1 polymer ?
#
loop_
_entity_poly.entity_id
_entity_poly.type
_entity_poly.pdbx_seq_one_letter_code
_entity_poly.pdbx_strand_id
1 'polypeptide(L)'
;MMMFSNVFLVLPVIFAALYSEWLYLFFATGLVIFSPLYHWYKERSPGPLLYPIFLWCDTAFAVGAFSYMYFYSYFYAPEQYKILLLSALSLIVAFYLYGRRKDYERLHPWFHILAPIISSLILIVTNSYSL
;
A
#
# COMPACT_ATOMS: atom_id res chain seq x y z
N MET A 1 1.17 17.98 -0.94
CA MET A 1 1.91 16.79 -1.44
C MET A 1 1.23 15.49 -1.03
N MET A 2 0.77 15.38 0.23
CA MET A 2 0.11 14.19 0.76
C MET A 2 -1.07 13.70 -0.10
N MET A 3 -2.06 14.55 -0.37
CA MET A 3 -3.21 14.19 -1.21
C MET A 3 -2.82 13.70 -2.61
N PHE A 4 -1.84 14.35 -3.26
CA PHE A 4 -1.38 13.98 -4.60
C PHE A 4 -0.70 12.61 -4.64
N SER A 5 0.09 12.27 -3.61
CA SER A 5 0.77 10.97 -3.56
C SER A 5 -0.19 9.77 -3.52
N ASN A 6 -1.45 9.96 -3.07
CA ASN A 6 -2.46 8.90 -3.10
C ASN A 6 -2.87 8.46 -4.52
N VAL A 7 -2.58 9.26 -5.56
CA VAL A 7 -2.85 8.86 -6.95
C VAL A 7 -2.11 7.57 -7.30
N PHE A 8 -0.94 7.33 -6.69
CA PHE A 8 -0.16 6.11 -6.92
C PHE A 8 -0.84 4.86 -6.35
N LEU A 9 -1.74 4.99 -5.37
CA LEU A 9 -2.49 3.86 -4.81
C LEU A 9 -3.39 3.18 -5.86
N VAL A 10 -3.71 3.85 -6.97
CA VAL A 10 -4.48 3.27 -8.09
C VAL A 10 -3.68 2.18 -8.83
N LEU A 11 -2.34 2.28 -8.84
CA LEU A 11 -1.49 1.34 -9.56
C LEU A 11 -1.71 -0.13 -9.16
N PRO A 12 -1.65 -0.50 -7.86
CA PRO A 12 -1.92 -1.87 -7.43
C PRO A 12 -3.36 -2.30 -7.69
N VAL A 13 -4.34 -1.40 -7.73
CA VAL A 13 -5.73 -1.74 -8.09
C VAL A 13 -5.79 -2.23 -9.55
N ILE A 14 -5.13 -1.53 -10.47
CA ILE A 14 -5.08 -1.90 -11.89
C ILE A 14 -4.46 -3.29 -12.05
N PHE A 15 -3.28 -3.52 -11.47
CA PHE A 15 -2.59 -4.81 -11.61
C PHE A 15 -3.30 -5.94 -10.86
N ALA A 16 -3.89 -5.67 -9.69
CA ALA A 16 -4.66 -6.68 -8.97
C ALA A 16 -5.89 -7.13 -9.78
N ALA A 17 -6.57 -6.19 -10.45
CA ALA A 17 -7.67 -6.51 -11.34
C ALA A 17 -7.20 -7.29 -12.58
N LEU A 18 -6.08 -6.88 -13.19
CA LEU A 18 -5.52 -7.52 -14.38
C LEU A 18 -5.12 -8.99 -14.13
N TYR A 19 -4.53 -9.28 -12.97
CA TYR A 19 -4.12 -10.62 -12.58
C TYR A 19 -5.16 -11.38 -11.74
N SER A 20 -6.39 -10.85 -11.61
CA SER A 20 -7.48 -11.48 -10.84
C SER A 20 -7.16 -11.79 -9.38
N GLU A 21 -6.33 -10.97 -8.74
CA GLU A 21 -5.95 -11.09 -7.32
C GLU A 21 -7.01 -10.43 -6.42
N TRP A 22 -8.19 -11.05 -6.34
CA TRP A 22 -9.41 -10.44 -5.77
C TRP A 22 -9.27 -9.97 -4.32
N LEU A 23 -8.58 -10.75 -3.48
CA LEU A 23 -8.39 -10.38 -2.07
C LEU A 23 -7.47 -9.15 -1.97
N TYR A 24 -6.42 -9.08 -2.78
CA TYR A 24 -5.57 -7.91 -2.83
C TYR A 24 -6.27 -6.71 -3.45
N LEU A 25 -7.10 -6.93 -4.48
CA LEU A 25 -7.92 -5.89 -5.08
C LEU A 25 -8.84 -5.24 -4.04
N PHE A 26 -9.50 -6.03 -3.19
CA PHE A 26 -10.29 -5.52 -2.07
C PHE A 26 -9.47 -4.57 -1.17
N PHE A 27 -8.25 -5.00 -0.77
CA PHE A 27 -7.40 -4.17 0.07
C PHE A 27 -6.91 -2.89 -0.63
N ALA A 28 -6.47 -3.00 -1.88
CA ALA A 28 -5.96 -1.89 -2.67
C ALA A 28 -7.07 -0.86 -2.98
N THR A 29 -8.28 -1.30 -3.32
CA THR A 29 -9.43 -0.42 -3.53
C THR A 29 -9.81 0.31 -2.24
N GLY A 30 -9.81 -0.38 -1.10
CA GLY A 30 -10.06 0.29 0.18
C GLY A 30 -9.01 1.35 0.50
N LEU A 31 -7.73 1.13 0.17
CA LEU A 31 -6.69 2.16 0.31
C LEU A 31 -6.93 3.39 -0.58
N VAL A 32 -7.34 3.19 -1.83
CA VAL A 32 -7.68 4.29 -2.75
C VAL A 32 -8.85 5.14 -2.22
N ILE A 33 -9.77 4.54 -1.46
CA ILE A 33 -10.92 5.25 -0.90
C ILE A 33 -10.57 5.88 0.45
N PHE A 34 -10.11 5.08 1.41
CA PHE A 34 -9.97 5.49 2.80
C PHE A 34 -8.74 6.36 3.06
N SER A 35 -7.66 6.19 2.30
CA SER A 35 -6.45 6.99 2.51
C SER A 35 -6.63 8.47 2.15
N PRO A 36 -7.18 8.82 0.95
CA PRO A 36 -7.52 10.21 0.65
C PRO A 36 -8.55 10.80 1.60
N LEU A 37 -9.57 10.03 2.01
CA LEU A 37 -10.58 10.49 2.97
C LEU A 37 -9.94 10.82 4.33
N TYR A 38 -9.11 9.92 4.86
CA TYR A 38 -8.37 10.15 6.10
C TYR A 38 -7.51 11.42 6.01
N HIS A 39 -6.71 11.56 4.96
CA HIS A 39 -5.82 12.71 4.80
C HIS A 39 -6.59 14.03 4.59
N TRP A 40 -7.68 13.99 3.83
CA TRP A 40 -8.55 15.15 3.65
C TRP A 40 -9.20 15.58 4.98
N TYR A 41 -9.71 14.63 5.77
CA TYR A 41 -10.26 14.92 7.10
C TYR A 41 -9.21 15.49 8.04
N LYS A 42 -7.99 14.97 8.01
CA LYS A 42 -6.86 15.48 8.81
C LYS A 42 -6.53 16.93 8.45
N GLU A 43 -6.48 17.26 7.16
CA GLU A 43 -6.13 18.61 6.68
C GLU A 43 -7.26 19.64 6.90
N ARG A 44 -8.53 19.24 6.75
CA ARG A 44 -9.68 20.17 6.78
C ARG A 44 -10.41 20.24 8.12
N SER A 45 -10.07 19.36 9.08
CA SER A 45 -10.69 19.30 10.42
C SER A 45 -12.22 19.42 10.43
N PRO A 46 -12.99 18.69 9.60
CA PRO A 46 -14.44 18.88 9.51
C PRO A 46 -15.22 18.32 10.72
N GLY A 47 -14.54 17.79 11.75
CA GLY A 47 -15.15 17.32 13.01
C GLY A 47 -14.53 16.03 13.56
N PRO A 48 -14.69 15.73 14.86
CA PRO A 48 -13.96 14.63 15.52
C PRO A 48 -14.54 13.23 15.28
N LEU A 49 -15.79 13.11 14.80
CA LEU A 49 -16.51 11.82 14.79
C LEU A 49 -16.02 10.84 13.72
N LEU A 50 -15.76 11.33 12.51
CA LEU A 50 -15.42 10.48 11.36
C LEU A 50 -13.91 10.26 11.20
N TYR A 51 -13.09 11.14 11.77
CA TYR A 51 -11.64 11.02 11.76
C TYR A 51 -11.12 9.66 12.26
N PRO A 52 -11.51 9.16 13.47
CA PRO A 52 -11.00 7.88 13.96
C PRO A 52 -11.46 6.69 13.11
N ILE A 53 -12.63 6.79 12.48
CA ILE A 53 -13.15 5.75 11.58
C ILE A 53 -12.27 5.66 10.34
N PHE A 54 -12.00 6.79 9.67
CA PHE A 54 -11.16 6.80 8.47
C PHE A 54 -9.71 6.41 8.78
N LEU A 55 -9.17 6.85 9.91
CA LEU A 55 -7.84 6.43 10.35
C LEU A 55 -7.77 4.91 10.57
N TRP A 56 -8.78 4.33 11.23
CA TRP A 56 -8.83 2.89 11.48
C TRP A 56 -8.98 2.10 10.18
N CYS A 57 -9.87 2.53 9.28
CA CYS A 57 -10.03 1.92 7.97
C CYS A 57 -8.74 2.01 7.15
N ASP A 58 -8.14 3.19 6.99
CA ASP A 58 -6.88 3.38 6.26
C ASP A 58 -5.78 2.46 6.80
N THR A 59 -5.63 2.40 8.12
CA THR A 59 -4.64 1.53 8.78
C THR A 59 -4.94 0.05 8.56
N ALA A 60 -6.19 -0.38 8.73
CA ALA A 60 -6.59 -1.79 8.60
C ALA A 60 -6.40 -2.29 7.16
N PHE A 61 -6.80 -1.48 6.17
CA PHE A 61 -6.60 -1.79 4.76
C PHE A 61 -5.11 -1.77 4.37
N ALA A 62 -4.30 -0.87 4.94
CA ALA A 62 -2.85 -0.87 4.74
C ALA A 62 -2.20 -2.14 5.30
N VAL A 63 -2.52 -2.51 6.53
CA VAL A 63 -2.01 -3.75 7.14
C VAL A 63 -2.44 -4.96 6.32
N GLY A 64 -3.71 -5.06 5.92
CA GLY A 64 -4.21 -6.13 5.07
C GLY A 64 -3.47 -6.23 3.73
N ALA A 65 -3.26 -5.09 3.05
CA ALA A 65 -2.50 -5.03 1.80
C ALA A 65 -1.05 -5.53 1.97
N PHE A 66 -0.34 -5.06 3.00
CA PHE A 66 1.04 -5.50 3.26
C PHE A 66 1.12 -6.96 3.66
N SER A 67 0.26 -7.43 4.57
CA SER A 67 0.21 -8.83 4.98
C SER A 67 -0.07 -9.74 3.79
N TYR A 68 -1.00 -9.36 2.91
CA TYR A 68 -1.27 -10.09 1.69
C TYR A 68 -0.05 -10.11 0.76
N MET A 69 0.60 -8.98 0.52
CA MET A 69 1.78 -8.93 -0.36
C MET A 69 2.98 -9.73 0.17
N TYR A 70 3.17 -9.80 1.49
CA TYR A 70 4.16 -10.70 2.10
C TYR A 70 3.81 -12.16 1.86
N PHE A 71 2.56 -12.55 2.14
CA PHE A 71 2.05 -13.90 1.88
C PHE A 71 2.22 -14.27 0.40
N TYR A 72 1.76 -13.39 -0.49
CA TYR A 72 1.78 -13.59 -1.92
C TYR A 72 3.20 -13.76 -2.47
N SER A 73 4.11 -12.86 -2.05
CA SER A 73 5.53 -12.94 -2.44
C SER A 73 6.20 -14.21 -1.92
N TYR A 74 5.88 -14.66 -0.72
CA TYR A 74 6.52 -15.84 -0.13
C TYR A 74 6.10 -17.13 -0.83
N PHE A 75 4.80 -17.28 -1.14
CA PHE A 75 4.25 -18.52 -1.68
C PHE A 75 4.26 -18.59 -3.20
N TYR A 76 4.09 -17.46 -3.91
CA TYR A 76 3.86 -17.48 -5.36
C TYR A 76 5.01 -16.85 -6.16
N ALA A 77 5.85 -15.99 -5.58
CA ALA A 77 6.92 -15.37 -6.35
C ALA A 77 8.01 -16.40 -6.76
N PRO A 78 8.60 -16.26 -7.96
CA PRO A 78 9.71 -17.10 -8.40
C PRO A 78 10.89 -17.05 -7.42
N GLU A 79 11.53 -18.20 -7.16
CA GLU A 79 12.60 -18.32 -6.16
C GLU A 79 13.72 -17.30 -6.35
N GLN A 80 14.10 -17.04 -7.61
CA GLN A 80 15.14 -16.06 -7.96
C GLN A 80 14.83 -14.61 -7.58
N TYR A 81 13.54 -14.25 -7.39
CA TYR A 81 13.12 -12.89 -7.00
C TYR A 81 12.52 -12.82 -5.58
N LYS A 82 12.16 -13.95 -4.98
CA LYS A 82 11.46 -14.03 -3.70
C LYS A 82 12.14 -13.21 -2.59
N ILE A 83 13.44 -13.40 -2.39
CA ILE A 83 14.22 -12.67 -1.36
C ILE A 83 14.25 -11.17 -1.65
N LEU A 84 14.42 -10.79 -2.93
CA LEU A 84 14.45 -9.39 -3.34
C LEU A 84 13.12 -8.68 -3.04
N LEU A 85 12.00 -9.31 -3.42
CA LEU A 85 10.65 -8.75 -3.21
C LEU A 85 10.30 -8.64 -1.71
N LEU A 86 10.59 -9.67 -0.92
CA LEU A 86 10.37 -9.65 0.53
C LEU A 86 11.25 -8.60 1.23
N SER A 87 12.49 -8.42 0.76
CA SER A 87 13.39 -7.38 1.27
C SER A 87 12.88 -5.99 0.92
N ALA A 88 12.39 -5.78 -0.31
CA ALA A 88 11.80 -4.52 -0.73
C ALA A 88 10.56 -4.15 0.10
N LEU A 89 9.65 -5.09 0.36
CA LEU A 89 8.51 -4.87 1.28
C LEU A 89 8.98 -4.47 2.68
N SER A 90 9.98 -5.19 3.21
CA SER A 90 10.51 -4.93 4.55
C SER A 90 11.18 -3.57 4.66
N LEU A 91 11.90 -3.14 3.63
CA LEU A 91 12.47 -1.80 3.56
C LEU A 91 11.39 -0.72 3.51
N ILE A 92 10.28 -0.96 2.82
CA ILE A 92 9.15 -0.02 2.80
C ILE A 92 8.48 0.10 4.18
N VAL A 93 8.28 -1.02 4.88
CA VAL A 93 7.76 -1.00 6.25
C VAL A 93 8.74 -0.29 7.18
N ALA A 94 10.03 -0.59 7.09
CA ALA A 94 11.08 0.09 7.87
C ALA A 94 11.12 1.59 7.58
N PHE A 95 10.99 1.98 6.31
CA PHE A 95 10.92 3.38 5.88
C PHE A 95 9.70 4.09 6.48
N TYR A 96 8.52 3.47 6.46
CA TYR A 96 7.32 4.00 7.10
C TYR A 96 7.51 4.19 8.62
N LEU A 97 8.02 3.16 9.31
CA LEU A 97 8.27 3.22 10.75
C LEU A 97 9.31 4.28 11.12
N TYR A 98 10.36 4.42 10.32
CA TYR A 98 11.35 5.48 10.46
C TYR A 98 10.72 6.86 10.25
N GLY A 99 9.95 7.04 9.16
CA GLY A 99 9.27 8.28 8.85
C GLY A 99 8.33 8.73 9.96
N ARG A 100 7.55 7.80 10.52
CA ARG A 100 6.64 8.04 11.65
C ARG A 100 7.35 8.55 12.91
N ARG A 101 8.62 8.20 13.13
CA ARG A 101 9.39 8.64 14.30
C ARG A 101 10.11 9.97 14.11
N LYS A 102 10.35 10.40 12.87
CA LYS A 102 11.24 11.53 12.56
C LYS A 102 10.50 12.68 11.87
N ASP A 103 10.08 12.48 10.63
CA ASP A 103 9.50 13.53 9.77
C ASP A 103 8.38 12.92 8.91
N TYR A 104 7.25 12.65 9.57
CA TYR A 104 6.13 11.94 8.96
C TYR A 104 5.56 12.71 7.78
N GLU A 105 5.31 14.02 7.91
CA GLU A 105 4.69 14.82 6.86
C GLU A 105 5.53 14.88 5.57
N ARG A 106 6.86 14.82 5.71
CA ARG A 106 7.76 14.81 4.55
C ARG A 106 7.95 13.43 3.94
N LEU A 107 8.03 12.38 4.75
CA LEU A 107 8.38 11.02 4.30
C LEU A 107 7.17 10.17 3.94
N HIS A 108 6.02 10.41 4.57
CA HIS A 108 4.78 9.66 4.32
C HIS A 108 4.27 9.76 2.86
N PRO A 109 4.36 10.90 2.15
CA PRO A 109 4.05 10.95 0.72
C PRO A 109 4.93 10.02 -0.13
N TRP A 110 6.21 9.86 0.22
CA TRP A 110 7.10 8.93 -0.48
C TRP A 110 6.72 7.48 -0.21
N PHE A 111 6.24 7.16 1.00
CA PHE A 111 5.70 5.84 1.30
C PHE A 111 4.47 5.54 0.42
N HIS A 112 3.57 6.51 0.21
CA HIS A 112 2.42 6.37 -0.70
C HIS A 112 2.80 6.20 -2.18
N ILE A 113 4.02 6.53 -2.57
CA ILE A 113 4.52 6.33 -3.93
C ILE A 113 5.22 4.96 -4.04
N LEU A 114 6.15 4.71 -3.12
CA LEU A 114 6.99 3.51 -3.15
C LEU A 114 6.18 2.23 -2.88
N ALA A 115 5.25 2.25 -1.91
CA ALA A 115 4.50 1.05 -1.53
C ALA A 115 3.62 0.53 -2.68
N PRO A 116 2.84 1.37 -3.40
CA PRO A 116 2.11 0.94 -4.59
C PRO A 116 2.99 0.45 -5.72
N ILE A 117 4.15 1.09 -5.96
CA ILE A 117 5.10 0.66 -7.00
C ILE A 117 5.61 -0.75 -6.69
N ILE A 118 6.14 -0.98 -5.49
CA ILE A 118 6.67 -2.30 -5.11
C ILE A 118 5.57 -3.35 -5.13
N SER A 119 4.37 -3.04 -4.63
CA SER A 119 3.27 -4.01 -4.65
C SER A 119 2.80 -4.34 -6.07
N SER A 120 2.82 -3.37 -6.97
CA SER A 120 2.53 -3.59 -8.40
C SER A 120 3.62 -4.44 -9.07
N LEU A 121 4.89 -4.18 -8.76
CA LEU A 121 6.01 -5.00 -9.24
C LEU A 121 5.92 -6.44 -8.75
N ILE A 122 5.51 -6.67 -7.51
CA ILE A 122 5.27 -8.02 -6.98
C ILE A 122 4.23 -8.74 -7.82
N LEU A 123 3.10 -8.11 -8.10
CA LEU A 123 2.04 -8.69 -8.93
C LEU A 123 2.56 -9.01 -10.34
N ILE A 124 3.26 -8.08 -10.99
CA ILE A 124 3.81 -8.26 -12.33
C ILE A 124 4.81 -9.42 -12.34
N VAL A 125 5.85 -9.36 -11.51
CA VAL A 125 6.91 -10.37 -11.49
C VAL A 125 6.36 -11.75 -11.15
N THR A 126 5.41 -11.84 -10.23
CA THR A 126 4.82 -13.13 -9.85
C THR A 126 4.02 -13.75 -11.01
N ASN A 127 3.24 -12.93 -11.72
CA ASN A 127 2.37 -13.42 -12.79
C ASN A 127 3.08 -13.57 -14.15
N SER A 128 4.19 -12.86 -14.39
CA SER A 128 4.98 -13.00 -15.63
C SER A 128 5.72 -14.32 -15.76
N TYR A 129 5.92 -15.05 -14.67
CA TYR A 129 6.60 -16.36 -14.65
C TYR A 129 5.64 -17.53 -14.40
N SER A 130 4.35 -17.24 -14.29
CA SER A 130 3.28 -18.23 -14.08
C SER A 130 2.56 -18.61 -15.39
N LEU A 131 2.94 -17.98 -16.51
CA LEU A 131 2.52 -18.27 -17.88
C LEU A 131 3.61 -19.03 -18.62
#